data_AF-A0A969BYA3-F1
#
_entry.id   AF-A0A969BYA3-F1
#
_cell.length_a   1.000
_cell.length_b   1.000
_cell.length_c   1.000
_cell.angle_alpha   90.00
_cell.angle_beta   90.00
_cell.angle_gamma   90.00
#
_symmetry.space_group_name_H-M   'P 1'
#
loop_
_entity.id
_entity.type
_entity.pdbx_description
1 polymer ?
#
loop_
_entity_poly.entity_id
_entity_poly.type
_entity_poly.pdbx_seq_one_letter_code
_entity_poly.pdbx_strand_id
1 'polypeptide(L)'
;MKMRNLVGGLVGLFLVLGLGTAAKAEAQLGSRAWMTDAYTDSVFYKLNPELNGRKLGSGEVAYIREWNMIRATVSEEMEYKDMCGDKGWFLKSFDVYNAGPRGRYVGTSLDRVADAVFYYRNPDMEGQKINPSDRNAVRLWNQIRETVTITDPCD
;
A
#
# COMPACT_ATOMS: atom_id res chain seq x y z
N MET A 1 1.82 -55.16 -33.92
CA MET A 1 3.29 -55.28 -33.83
C MET A 1 3.81 -54.03 -33.13
N LYS A 2 4.62 -54.24 -32.08
CA LYS A 2 5.36 -53.27 -31.23
C LYS A 2 4.62 -52.57 -30.07
N MET A 3 4.85 -53.13 -28.88
CA MET A 3 4.81 -52.49 -27.56
C MET A 3 5.93 -51.45 -27.40
N ARG A 4 5.74 -50.42 -26.56
CA ARG A 4 6.56 -50.21 -25.34
C ARG A 4 6.09 -49.03 -24.48
N ASN A 5 6.20 -49.26 -23.17
CA ASN A 5 5.74 -48.51 -22.01
C ASN A 5 6.61 -47.29 -21.65
N LEU A 6 6.03 -46.39 -20.86
CA LEU A 6 6.61 -45.65 -19.71
C LEU A 6 5.41 -44.96 -19.02
N VAL A 7 4.72 -45.58 -18.06
CA VAL A 7 5.00 -45.62 -16.61
C VAL A 7 5.58 -44.31 -16.06
N GLY A 8 4.81 -43.64 -15.20
CA GLY A 8 5.36 -42.76 -14.18
C GLY A 8 4.43 -41.66 -13.71
N GLY A 9 3.64 -41.92 -12.67
CA GLY A 9 3.15 -40.87 -11.77
C GLY A 9 1.64 -40.73 -11.68
N LEU A 10 1.02 -41.53 -10.79
CA LEU A 10 -0.14 -41.05 -10.03
C LEU A 10 0.28 -39.75 -9.32
N VAL A 11 -0.31 -38.62 -9.69
CA VAL A 11 -0.59 -37.57 -8.70
C VAL A 11 -2.08 -37.37 -8.76
N GLY A 12 -2.71 -37.75 -7.65
CA GLY A 12 -4.14 -37.80 -7.50
C GLY A 12 -4.79 -36.48 -7.89
N LEU A 13 -5.86 -36.64 -8.66
CA LEU A 13 -6.94 -35.69 -8.79
C LEU A 13 -7.47 -35.38 -7.38
N PHE A 14 -6.89 -34.38 -6.71
CA PHE A 14 -7.54 -33.74 -5.57
C PHE A 14 -8.64 -32.82 -6.12
N LEU A 15 -9.74 -33.45 -6.53
CA LEU A 15 -11.01 -32.75 -6.70
C LEU A 15 -11.62 -32.57 -5.30
N VAL A 16 -11.08 -31.63 -4.52
CA VAL A 16 -11.72 -31.16 -3.30
C VAL A 16 -12.45 -29.88 -3.65
N LEU A 17 -13.76 -30.04 -3.93
CA LEU A 17 -14.84 -29.07 -3.69
C LEU A 17 -14.39 -27.60 -3.56
N GLY A 18 -13.99 -26.98 -4.68
CA GLY A 18 -13.35 -25.66 -4.71
C GLY A 18 -14.31 -24.46 -4.83
N LEU A 19 -15.59 -24.58 -4.46
CA LEU A 19 -16.54 -23.46 -4.54
C LEU A 19 -16.40 -22.46 -3.38
N GLY A 20 -15.76 -22.85 -2.26
CA GLY A 20 -15.61 -22.00 -1.07
C GLY A 20 -14.29 -21.25 -0.95
N THR A 21 -13.25 -21.62 -1.70
CA THR A 21 -11.91 -21.01 -1.62
C THR A 21 -11.80 -19.77 -2.50
N ALA A 22 -12.40 -19.76 -3.69
CA ALA A 22 -12.42 -18.61 -4.59
C ALA A 22 -13.21 -17.43 -3.99
N ALA A 23 -14.43 -17.67 -3.50
CA ALA A 23 -15.24 -16.63 -2.86
C ALA A 23 -14.60 -16.09 -1.57
N LYS A 24 -13.87 -16.92 -0.81
CA LYS A 24 -13.07 -16.46 0.35
C LYS A 24 -11.85 -15.64 -0.07
N ALA A 25 -11.14 -16.04 -1.13
CA ALA A 25 -10.02 -15.30 -1.66
C ALA A 25 -10.47 -13.94 -2.24
N GLU A 26 -11.57 -13.92 -2.98
CA GLU A 26 -12.20 -12.69 -3.50
C GLU A 26 -12.69 -11.77 -2.37
N ALA A 27 -13.38 -12.32 -1.36
CA ALA A 27 -13.79 -11.56 -0.18
C ALA A 27 -12.59 -11.02 0.63
N GLN A 28 -11.46 -11.73 0.61
CA GLN A 28 -10.23 -11.28 1.25
C GLN A 28 -9.57 -10.15 0.45
N LEU A 29 -9.49 -10.28 -0.89
CA LEU A 29 -8.97 -9.25 -1.81
C LEU A 29 -9.80 -7.96 -1.77
N GLY A 30 -11.10 -8.03 -1.48
CA GLY A 30 -11.97 -6.84 -1.31
C GLY A 30 -12.05 -6.30 0.13
N SER A 31 -11.37 -6.93 1.09
CA SER A 31 -11.51 -6.55 2.50
C SER A 31 -10.74 -5.26 2.84
N ARG A 32 -11.22 -4.52 3.85
CA ARG A 32 -10.51 -3.34 4.36
C ARG A 32 -9.06 -3.66 4.72
N ALA A 33 -8.84 -4.79 5.40
CA ALA A 33 -7.52 -5.20 5.86
C ALA A 33 -6.57 -5.45 4.70
N TRP A 34 -7.03 -6.15 3.64
CA TRP A 34 -6.20 -6.38 2.47
C TRP A 34 -5.87 -5.09 1.72
N MET A 35 -6.87 -4.22 1.51
CA MET A 35 -6.64 -2.91 0.87
C MET A 35 -5.67 -2.04 1.70
N THR A 36 -5.81 -2.04 3.03
CA THR A 36 -4.86 -1.39 3.93
C THR A 36 -3.45 -1.93 3.72
N ASP A 37 -3.27 -3.25 3.72
CA ASP A 37 -1.96 -3.87 3.53
C ASP A 37 -1.37 -3.55 2.15
N ALA A 38 -2.19 -3.55 1.09
CA ALA A 38 -1.78 -3.22 -0.27
C ALA A 38 -1.29 -1.76 -0.42
N TYR A 39 -2.04 -0.79 0.14
CA TYR A 39 -1.59 0.60 0.15
C TYR A 39 -0.36 0.80 1.04
N THR A 40 -0.28 0.09 2.16
CA THR A 40 0.88 0.12 3.06
C THR A 40 2.13 -0.37 2.34
N ASP A 41 2.07 -1.51 1.66
CA ASP A 41 3.18 -2.07 0.89
C ASP A 41 3.64 -1.12 -0.22
N SER A 42 2.68 -0.54 -0.96
CA SER A 42 2.97 0.44 -2.01
C SER A 42 3.75 1.64 -1.49
N VAL A 43 3.34 2.21 -0.35
CA VAL A 43 4.03 3.33 0.30
C VAL A 43 5.40 2.88 0.83
N PHE A 44 5.42 1.79 1.59
CA PHE A 44 6.61 1.33 2.30
C PHE A 44 7.77 0.98 1.36
N TYR A 45 7.51 0.27 0.26
CA TYR A 45 8.57 -0.10 -0.68
C TYR A 45 9.02 1.07 -1.57
N LYS A 46 8.18 2.09 -1.81
CA LYS A 46 8.64 3.34 -2.45
C LYS A 46 9.61 4.10 -1.55
N LEU A 47 9.37 4.11 -0.23
CA LEU A 47 10.22 4.77 0.77
C LEU A 47 11.50 3.99 1.09
N ASN A 48 11.54 2.69 0.79
CA ASN A 48 12.66 1.77 1.08
C ASN A 48 13.02 0.94 -0.17
N PRO A 49 13.45 1.59 -1.27
CA PRO A 49 13.68 0.93 -2.55
C PRO A 49 14.79 -0.14 -2.51
N GLU A 50 15.72 -0.04 -1.56
CA GLU A 50 16.78 -1.02 -1.32
C GLU A 50 16.26 -2.41 -0.93
N LEU A 51 15.03 -2.50 -0.43
CA LEU A 51 14.39 -3.77 -0.11
C LEU A 51 13.87 -4.48 -1.37
N ASN A 52 13.68 -3.77 -2.49
CA ASN A 52 13.25 -4.32 -3.77
C ASN A 52 12.00 -5.22 -3.66
N GLY A 53 11.02 -4.83 -2.84
CA GLY A 53 9.77 -5.57 -2.64
C GLY A 53 9.91 -6.92 -1.91
N ARG A 54 11.10 -7.25 -1.38
CA ARG A 54 11.31 -8.51 -0.68
C ARG A 54 10.60 -8.52 0.67
N LYS A 55 10.16 -9.70 1.09
CA LYS A 55 9.62 -9.91 2.43
C LYS A 55 10.66 -9.55 3.50
N LEU A 56 10.20 -8.84 4.53
CA LEU A 56 11.00 -8.56 5.73
C LEU A 56 11.29 -9.85 6.51
N GLY A 57 12.54 -10.03 6.88
CA GLY A 57 12.98 -11.03 7.86
C GLY A 57 12.58 -10.61 9.28
N SER A 58 12.45 -11.58 10.17
CA SER A 58 12.02 -11.33 11.57
C SER A 58 12.97 -10.43 12.36
N GLY A 59 14.25 -10.36 11.97
CA GLY A 59 15.25 -9.48 12.60
C GLY A 59 15.19 -8.02 12.14
N GLU A 60 14.40 -7.69 11.12
CA GLU A 60 14.34 -6.35 10.51
C GLU A 60 13.37 -5.43 11.27
N VAL A 61 13.60 -5.30 12.58
CA VAL A 61 12.67 -4.69 13.52
C VAL A 61 12.36 -3.22 13.18
N ALA A 62 13.34 -2.46 12.69
CA ALA A 62 13.12 -1.06 12.29
C ALA A 62 12.13 -0.96 11.13
N TYR A 63 12.35 -1.72 10.06
CA TYR A 63 11.44 -1.78 8.91
C TYR A 63 10.05 -2.29 9.29
N ILE A 64 9.96 -3.30 10.15
CA ILE A 64 8.67 -3.83 10.64
C ILE A 64 7.90 -2.74 11.42
N ARG A 65 8.59 -1.95 12.26
CA ARG A 65 7.96 -0.87 13.02
C ARG A 65 7.48 0.25 12.11
N GLU A 66 8.29 0.64 11.13
CA GLU A 66 7.90 1.65 10.15
C GLU A 66 6.70 1.18 9.32
N TRP A 67 6.72 -0.06 8.82
CA TRP A 67 5.60 -0.65 8.08
C TRP A 67 4.31 -0.65 8.91
N ASN A 68 4.38 -1.05 10.18
CA ASN A 68 3.22 -1.04 11.08
C ASN A 68 2.68 0.37 11.36
N MET A 69 3.56 1.36 11.47
CA MET A 69 3.17 2.77 11.63
C MET A 69 2.43 3.25 10.38
N ILE A 70 3.00 3.03 9.17
CA ILE A 70 2.35 3.38 7.91
C ILE A 70 0.98 2.69 7.81
N ARG A 71 0.92 1.40 8.16
CA ARG A 71 -0.32 0.62 8.15
C ARG A 71 -1.41 1.21 9.02
N ALA A 72 -1.06 1.65 10.23
CA ALA A 72 -2.00 2.28 11.14
C ALA A 72 -2.59 3.55 10.52
N THR A 73 -1.73 4.43 9.99
CA THR A 73 -2.16 5.67 9.32
C THR A 73 -3.00 5.39 8.08
N VAL A 74 -2.59 4.46 7.21
CA VAL A 74 -3.36 4.04 6.03
C VAL A 74 -4.72 3.52 6.44
N SER A 75 -4.80 2.66 7.47
CA SER A 75 -6.07 2.11 7.97
C SER A 75 -7.06 3.20 8.38
N GLU A 76 -6.58 4.26 9.05
CA GLU A 76 -7.40 5.43 9.44
C GLU A 76 -7.89 6.22 8.22
N GLU A 77 -7.13 6.19 7.13
CA GLU A 77 -7.44 6.86 5.87
C GLU A 77 -8.29 6.02 4.91
N MET A 78 -8.70 4.81 5.29
CA MET A 78 -9.58 3.98 4.48
C MET A 78 -11.06 4.38 4.64
N GLU A 79 -11.78 4.41 3.52
CA GLU A 79 -13.21 4.63 3.44
C GLU A 79 -13.84 3.63 2.45
N TYR A 80 -15.04 3.15 2.78
CA TYR A 80 -15.82 2.35 1.84
C TYR A 80 -16.62 3.28 0.94
N LYS A 81 -16.29 3.32 -0.35
CA LYS A 81 -16.92 4.23 -1.32
C LYS A 81 -17.01 3.61 -2.71
N ASP A 82 -17.80 4.26 -3.56
CA ASP A 82 -17.83 4.02 -5.00
C ASP A 82 -16.71 4.84 -5.65
N MET A 83 -15.83 4.18 -6.39
CA MET A 83 -14.72 4.77 -7.10
C MET A 83 -14.66 4.18 -8.51
N CYS A 84 -14.81 5.02 -9.52
CA CYS A 84 -14.87 4.63 -10.93
C CYS A 84 -15.92 3.55 -11.28
N GLY A 85 -17.00 3.42 -10.49
CA GLY A 85 -18.03 2.38 -10.68
C GLY A 85 -17.78 1.10 -9.87
N ASP A 86 -16.64 0.99 -9.19
CA ASP A 86 -16.30 -0.11 -8.30
C ASP A 86 -16.47 0.30 -6.83
N LYS A 87 -17.25 -0.48 -6.08
CA LYS A 87 -17.42 -0.27 -4.64
C LYS A 87 -16.40 -1.08 -3.86
N GLY A 88 -15.71 -0.43 -2.95
CA GLY A 88 -14.65 -1.06 -2.18
C GLY A 88 -14.07 -0.15 -1.12
N TRP A 89 -13.03 -0.65 -0.45
CA TRP A 89 -12.24 0.13 0.50
C TRP A 89 -11.13 0.86 -0.25
N PHE A 90 -11.14 2.19 -0.21
CA PHE A 90 -10.14 3.03 -0.85
C PHE A 90 -9.60 4.07 0.13
N LEU A 91 -8.49 4.74 -0.22
CA LEU A 91 -8.09 5.94 0.50
C LEU A 91 -9.20 7.01 0.35
N LYS A 92 -9.46 7.77 1.41
CA LYS A 92 -10.43 8.88 1.41
C LYS A 92 -10.14 9.87 0.27
N SER A 93 -8.87 10.13 -0.03
CA SER A 93 -8.44 10.99 -1.13
C SER A 93 -7.15 10.48 -1.80
N PHE A 94 -7.02 10.75 -3.10
CA PHE A 94 -5.86 10.41 -3.93
C PHE A 94 -5.23 11.66 -4.55
N ASP A 95 -4.02 11.51 -5.09
CA ASP A 95 -3.45 12.53 -5.98
C ASP A 95 -4.08 12.40 -7.36
N VAL A 96 -4.66 13.48 -7.88
CA VAL A 96 -5.26 13.52 -9.22
C VAL A 96 -4.33 14.26 -10.15
N TYR A 97 -3.77 13.58 -11.14
CA TYR A 97 -3.01 14.16 -12.23
C TYR A 97 -3.98 14.44 -13.38
N ASN A 98 -4.20 15.73 -13.71
CA ASN A 98 -5.14 16.24 -14.72
C ASN A 98 -6.58 16.50 -14.24
N ALA A 99 -6.74 17.04 -13.02
CA ALA A 99 -8.02 17.53 -12.48
C ALA A 99 -8.61 18.79 -13.19
N GLY A 100 -8.65 18.80 -14.53
CA GLY A 100 -9.15 19.91 -15.33
C GLY A 100 -8.22 21.14 -15.34
N PRO A 101 -8.76 22.37 -15.56
CA PRO A 101 -7.97 23.57 -15.84
C PRO A 101 -6.98 24.01 -14.76
N ARG A 102 -7.05 23.42 -13.56
CA ARG A 102 -6.31 23.88 -12.37
C ARG A 102 -5.00 23.13 -12.12
N GLY A 103 -4.72 22.04 -12.84
CA GLY A 103 -3.55 21.21 -12.56
C GLY A 103 -3.65 20.51 -11.19
N ARG A 104 -2.98 19.37 -11.08
CA ARG A 104 -2.84 18.47 -9.91
C ARG A 104 -3.71 18.76 -8.66
N TYR A 105 -4.65 17.87 -8.34
CA TYR A 105 -5.22 17.80 -6.98
C TYR A 105 -4.32 16.94 -6.09
N VAL A 106 -4.00 17.43 -4.90
CA VAL A 106 -3.16 16.71 -3.92
C VAL A 106 -4.09 16.11 -2.87
N GLY A 107 -4.05 14.77 -2.73
CA GLY A 107 -4.88 14.05 -1.77
C GLY A 107 -4.37 14.22 -0.34
N THR A 108 -5.27 14.55 0.58
CA THR A 108 -4.93 14.76 2.01
C THR A 108 -4.59 13.47 2.75
N SER A 109 -5.02 12.31 2.25
CA SER A 109 -4.69 11.02 2.86
C SER A 109 -3.19 10.72 2.76
N LEU A 110 -2.56 11.09 1.64
CA LEU A 110 -1.12 10.92 1.46
C LEU A 110 -0.30 12.01 2.16
N ASP A 111 -0.89 13.19 2.42
CA ASP A 111 -0.28 14.18 3.32
C ASP A 111 -0.17 13.62 4.74
N ARG A 112 -1.24 12.97 5.25
CA ARG A 112 -1.23 12.33 6.57
C ARG A 112 -0.22 11.19 6.66
N VAL A 113 -0.11 10.38 5.61
CA VAL A 113 0.93 9.34 5.52
C VAL A 113 2.33 9.97 5.51
N ALA A 114 2.54 11.04 4.75
CA ALA A 114 3.82 11.74 4.70
C ALA A 114 4.19 12.38 6.05
N ASP A 115 3.23 12.99 6.75
CA ASP A 115 3.40 13.51 8.11
C ASP A 115 3.83 12.39 9.07
N ALA A 116 3.12 11.27 9.07
CA ALA A 116 3.42 10.15 9.95
C ALA A 116 4.84 9.59 9.73
N VAL A 117 5.25 9.43 8.45
CA VAL A 117 6.61 9.01 8.09
C VAL A 117 7.64 10.07 8.49
N PHE A 118 7.36 11.35 8.25
CA PHE A 118 8.26 12.45 8.59
C PHE A 118 8.56 12.47 10.09
N TYR A 119 7.53 12.48 10.94
CA TYR A 119 7.74 12.51 12.39
C TYR A 119 8.33 11.20 12.92
N TYR A 120 7.98 10.05 12.35
CA TYR A 120 8.59 8.77 12.72
C TYR A 120 10.10 8.75 12.48
N ARG A 121 10.56 9.33 11.37
CA ARG A 121 11.98 9.43 11.00
C ARG A 121 12.71 10.61 11.67
N ASN A 122 11.97 11.58 12.20
CA ASN A 122 12.49 12.80 12.84
C ASN A 122 11.81 13.00 14.22
N PRO A 123 12.08 12.12 15.20
CA PRO A 123 11.36 12.12 16.48
C PRO A 123 11.53 13.42 17.28
N ASP A 124 12.64 14.14 17.11
CA ASP A 124 12.86 15.44 17.75
C ASP A 124 11.86 16.53 17.30
N MET A 125 11.15 16.28 16.20
CA MET A 125 10.13 17.17 15.64
C MET A 125 8.70 16.70 15.91
N GLU A 126 8.50 15.58 16.61
CA GLU A 126 7.17 15.00 16.83
C GLU A 126 6.20 16.00 17.48
N GLY A 127 4.99 16.09 16.92
CA GLY A 127 3.93 17.00 17.41
C GLY A 127 4.14 18.48 17.10
N GLN A 128 5.27 18.86 16.49
CA GLN A 128 5.54 20.24 16.10
C GLN A 128 5.17 20.46 14.64
N LYS A 129 4.35 21.48 14.38
CA LYS A 129 4.10 21.89 12.99
C LYS A 129 5.42 22.26 12.33
N ILE A 130 5.70 21.68 11.16
CA ILE A 130 6.85 22.04 10.32
C ILE A 130 6.85 23.56 10.10
N ASN A 131 7.91 24.22 10.56
CA ASN A 131 8.08 25.65 10.36
C ASN A 131 8.34 25.92 8.87
N PRO A 132 7.53 26.74 8.18
CA PRO A 132 7.75 27.05 6.76
C PRO A 132 9.12 27.69 6.45
N SER A 133 9.76 28.29 7.45
CA SER A 133 11.11 28.86 7.32
C SER A 133 12.23 27.83 7.49
N ASP A 134 11.93 26.64 8.05
CA ASP A 134 12.88 25.53 8.12
C ASP A 134 12.93 24.82 6.77
N ARG A 135 13.83 25.30 5.92
CA ARG A 135 14.00 24.77 4.56
C ARG A 135 14.42 23.30 4.53
N ASN A 136 15.07 22.80 5.58
CA ASN A 136 15.49 21.40 5.63
C ASN A 136 14.30 20.49 5.92
N ALA A 137 13.52 20.82 6.95
CA ALA A 137 12.31 20.08 7.30
C ALA A 137 11.29 20.08 6.16
N VAL A 138 11.05 21.25 5.56
CA VAL A 138 10.13 21.37 4.40
C VAL A 138 10.60 20.51 3.23
N ARG A 139 11.90 20.52 2.91
CA ARG A 139 12.45 19.71 1.82
C ARG A 139 12.30 18.21 2.09
N LEU A 140 12.63 17.75 3.29
CA LEU A 140 12.51 16.33 3.67
C LEU A 140 11.07 15.86 3.60
N TRP A 141 10.13 16.66 4.13
CA TRP A 141 8.71 16.35 4.04
C TRP A 141 8.23 16.28 2.59
N ASN A 142 8.61 17.25 1.74
CA ASN A 142 8.25 17.24 0.33
C ASN A 142 8.79 15.99 -0.39
N GLN A 143 10.02 15.57 -0.10
CA GLN A 143 10.60 14.36 -0.68
C GLN A 143 9.82 13.10 -0.28
N ILE A 144 9.45 12.98 0.99
CA ILE A 144 8.57 11.89 1.46
C ILE A 144 7.24 11.96 0.71
N ARG A 145 6.62 13.15 0.65
CA ARG A 145 5.30 13.33 0.07
C ARG A 145 5.25 12.99 -1.42
N GLU A 146 6.27 13.37 -2.18
CA GLU A 146 6.44 13.00 -3.59
C GLU A 146 6.64 11.50 -3.76
N THR A 147 7.42 10.88 -2.86
CA THR A 147 7.70 9.43 -2.90
C THR A 147 6.44 8.61 -2.66
N VAL A 148 5.57 9.03 -1.74
CA VAL A 148 4.37 8.26 -1.36
C VAL A 148 3.16 8.52 -2.26
N THR A 149 3.30 9.31 -3.34
CA THR A 149 2.20 9.57 -4.27
C THR A 149 1.57 8.27 -4.78
N ILE A 150 0.24 8.25 -4.74
CA ILE A 150 -0.61 7.24 -5.36
C ILE A 150 -1.63 8.00 -6.18
N THR A 151 -1.58 7.79 -7.49
CA THR A 151 -2.50 8.39 -8.46
C THR A 151 -3.91 7.87 -8.24
N ASP A 152 -4.90 8.73 -8.46
CA ASP A 152 -6.30 8.36 -8.46
C ASP A 152 -6.54 7.18 -9.42
N PRO A 153 -7.18 6.09 -8.99
CA PRO A 153 -7.50 4.97 -9.86
C PRO A 153 -8.35 5.35 -11.07
N CYS A 154 -9.03 6.51 -11.05
CA CYS A 154 -9.87 7.00 -12.13
C CYS A 154 -9.16 7.95 -13.12
N ASP A 155 -7.87 8.26 -12.92
CA ASP A 155 -7.08 9.11 -13.86
C ASP A 155 -6.67 8.40 -15.16
#